data_AF-A0A845BD96-F1
#
_entry.id   AF-A0A845BD96-F1
#
_cell.length_a   1.000
_cell.length_b   1.000
_cell.length_c   1.000
_cell.angle_alpha   90.00
_cell.angle_beta   90.00
_cell.angle_gamma   90.00
#
_symmetry.space_group_name_H-M   'P 1'
#
loop_
_entity.id
_entity.type
_entity.pdbx_description
1 polymer ?
#
loop_
_entity_poly.entity_id
_entity_poly.type
_entity_poly.pdbx_seq_one_letter_code
_entity_poly.pdbx_strand_id
1 'polypeptide(L)'
;MQNDPSRSIRVRVYGEAVRDIGRRFRLAPGTDVKAALKRAALAAVPRHPDWTMRVFCLERTAPGERLAFVLDGLARREAGGGHFAAALAAAEDGSVAVLVAAAKELRRLELLGGALGTRAR
;
A
#
# COMPACT_ATOMS: atom_id res chain seq x y z
N MET A 1 6.50 7.05 30.97
CA MET A 1 5.80 7.45 29.73
C MET A 1 6.12 6.42 28.67
N GLN A 2 5.13 5.59 28.30
CA GLN A 2 5.29 4.59 27.26
C GLN A 2 5.44 5.33 25.93
N ASN A 3 6.57 5.15 25.24
CA ASN A 3 6.78 5.65 23.89
C ASN A 3 5.73 4.98 22.98
N ASP A 4 4.57 5.61 22.80
CA ASP A 4 3.59 5.20 21.80
C ASP A 4 4.26 5.50 20.44
N PRO A 5 4.74 4.49 19.69
CA PRO A 5 5.49 4.73 18.47
C PRO A 5 4.60 5.56 17.56
N SER A 6 5.04 6.79 17.27
CA SER A 6 4.32 7.75 16.45
C SER A 6 3.84 7.03 15.20
N ARG A 7 2.52 6.80 15.11
CA ARG A 7 1.85 6.06 14.04
C ARG A 7 1.76 6.93 12.81
N SER A 8 2.93 7.30 12.30
CA SER A 8 3.10 8.12 11.11
C SER A 8 2.82 7.25 9.89
N ILE A 9 1.98 7.74 8.98
CA ILE A 9 1.69 7.06 7.71
C ILE A 9 2.42 7.78 6.59
N ARG A 10 3.07 7.02 5.69
CA ARG A 10 3.55 7.51 4.39
C ARG A 10 2.69 6.94 3.29
N VAL A 11 2.26 7.78 2.34
CA VAL A 11 1.45 7.37 1.18
C VAL A 11 2.17 7.68 -0.13
N ARG A 12 2.31 6.68 -1.01
CA ARG A 12 2.83 6.83 -2.38
C ARG A 12 1.79 6.38 -3.39
N VAL A 13 1.66 7.10 -4.49
CA VAL A 13 0.73 6.82 -5.60
C VAL A 13 1.51 6.42 -6.84
N TYR A 14 1.00 5.42 -7.55
CA TYR A 14 1.55 4.86 -8.77
C TYR A 14 0.48 4.98 -9.86
N GLY A 15 0.89 5.42 -11.05
CA GLY A 15 0.03 5.59 -12.22
C GLY A 15 0.93 5.79 -13.45
N GLU A 16 0.63 6.78 -14.29
CA GLU A 16 1.54 7.19 -15.38
C GLU A 16 2.89 7.72 -14.85
N ALA A 17 2.87 8.32 -13.65
CA ALA A 17 4.07 8.71 -12.92
C ALA A 17 3.93 8.29 -11.45
N VAL A 18 5.06 7.96 -10.82
CA VAL A 18 5.10 7.71 -9.37
C VAL A 18 5.13 9.04 -8.63
N ARG A 19 4.14 9.28 -7.76
CA ARG A 19 4.05 10.48 -6.94
C ARG A 19 4.08 10.11 -5.46
N ASP A 20 4.98 10.72 -4.71
CA ASP A 20 4.94 10.64 -3.25
C ASP A 20 4.01 11.73 -2.73
N ILE A 21 3.02 11.40 -1.90
CA ILE A 21 2.14 12.41 -1.31
C ILE A 21 2.91 13.19 -0.22
N GLY A 22 4.07 12.69 0.24
CA GLY A 22 5.05 13.40 1.07
C GLY A 22 4.56 13.79 2.47
N ARG A 23 3.28 13.59 2.77
CA ARG A 23 2.66 13.95 4.03
C ARG A 23 2.77 12.79 5.01
N ARG A 24 3.37 13.07 6.16
CA ARG A 24 3.33 12.21 7.34
C ARG A 24 2.09 12.59 8.15
N PHE A 25 1.21 11.62 8.40
CA PHE A 25 0.03 11.82 9.24
C PHE A 25 0.21 11.09 10.56
N ARG A 26 0.10 11.82 11.69
CA ARG A 26 0.10 11.21 13.02
C ARG A 26 -1.31 10.76 13.37
N LEU A 27 -1.48 9.48 13.73
CA LEU A 27 -2.76 8.97 14.23
C LEU A 27 -2.92 9.23 15.73
N ALA A 28 -4.17 9.36 16.18
CA ALA A 28 -4.49 9.42 17.60
C ALA A 28 -4.17 8.08 18.29
N PRO A 29 -3.83 8.08 19.59
CA PRO A 29 -3.68 6.84 20.37
C PRO A 29 -4.90 5.94 20.25
N GLY A 30 -4.69 4.62 20.21
CA GLY A 30 -5.78 3.65 20.06
C GLY A 30 -6.39 3.53 18.66
N THR A 31 -5.99 4.36 17.68
CA THR A 31 -6.47 4.22 16.29
C THR A 31 -6.07 2.87 15.69
N ASP A 32 -7.01 2.17 15.07
CA ASP A 32 -6.70 1.01 14.23
C ASP A 32 -5.83 1.44 13.03
N VAL A 33 -4.55 1.09 13.11
CA VAL A 33 -3.53 1.41 12.10
C VAL A 33 -3.88 0.77 10.77
N LYS A 34 -4.34 -0.48 10.74
CA LYS A 34 -4.68 -1.18 9.49
C LYS A 34 -5.84 -0.49 8.79
N ALA A 35 -6.89 -0.15 9.54
CA ALA A 35 -8.03 0.58 8.99
C ALA A 35 -7.65 2.00 8.52
N ALA A 36 -6.78 2.70 9.24
CA ALA A 36 -6.29 4.01 8.83
C ALA A 36 -5.46 3.94 7.54
N LEU A 37 -4.54 2.97 7.43
CA LEU A 37 -3.74 2.73 6.22
C LEU A 37 -4.60 2.37 5.02
N LYS A 38 -5.60 1.49 5.18
CA LYS A 38 -6.57 1.15 4.12
C LYS A 38 -7.31 2.39 3.63
N ARG A 39 -7.84 3.21 4.54
CA ARG A 39 -8.54 4.46 4.19
C ARG A 39 -7.62 5.43 3.46
N ALA A 40 -6.39 5.61 3.94
CA ALA A 40 -5.42 6.51 3.32
C ALA A 40 -5.06 6.06 1.88
N ALA A 41 -4.80 4.77 1.67
CA ALA A 41 -4.51 4.23 0.35
C ALA A 41 -5.74 4.30 -0.59
N LEU A 42 -6.94 3.96 -0.09
CA LEU A 42 -8.19 4.06 -0.86
C LEU A 42 -8.55 5.49 -1.28
N ALA A 43 -8.19 6.48 -0.46
CA ALA A 43 -8.39 7.89 -0.78
C ALA A 43 -7.39 8.40 -1.82
N ALA A 44 -6.20 7.79 -1.88
CA ALA A 44 -5.11 8.22 -2.76
C ALA A 44 -5.12 7.52 -4.13
N VAL A 45 -5.72 6.33 -4.25
CA VAL A 45 -5.80 5.63 -5.53
C VAL A 45 -6.85 6.31 -6.45
N PRO A 46 -6.50 6.64 -7.71
CA PRO A 46 -7.47 7.07 -8.70
C PRO A 46 -8.59 6.04 -8.88
N ARG A 47 -9.83 6.53 -9.01
CA ARG A 47 -11.01 5.70 -9.25
C ARG A 47 -11.44 5.85 -10.71
N HIS A 48 -11.62 4.71 -11.37
CA HIS A 48 -12.19 4.63 -12.70
C HIS A 48 -13.37 3.64 -12.67
N PRO A 49 -14.53 3.98 -13.26
CA PRO A 49 -15.74 3.15 -13.20
C PRO A 49 -15.53 1.71 -13.70
N ASP A 50 -14.70 1.54 -14.73
CA ASP A 50 -14.48 0.25 -15.39
C ASP A 50 -13.29 -0.53 -14.83
N TRP A 51 -12.68 -0.07 -13.74
CA TRP A 51 -11.50 -0.71 -13.15
C TRP A 51 -11.88 -1.51 -11.92
N THR A 52 -11.32 -2.70 -11.82
CA THR A 52 -11.41 -3.49 -10.59
C THR A 52 -10.38 -2.98 -9.59
N MET A 53 -10.75 -2.97 -8.31
CA MET A 53 -9.87 -2.58 -7.22
C MET A 53 -9.67 -3.74 -6.24
N ARG A 54 -8.44 -3.88 -5.74
CA ARG A 54 -8.10 -4.87 -4.71
C ARG A 54 -7.20 -4.26 -3.66
N VAL A 55 -7.41 -4.68 -2.42
CA VAL A 55 -6.63 -4.26 -1.26
C VAL A 55 -5.73 -5.41 -0.82
N PHE A 56 -4.44 -5.15 -0.74
CA PHE A 56 -3.43 -6.06 -0.22
C PHE A 56 -2.91 -5.49 1.09
N CYS A 57 -3.00 -6.27 2.17
CA CYS A 57 -2.56 -5.87 3.50
C CYS A 57 -1.52 -6.89 3.97
N LEU A 58 -0.32 -6.42 4.26
CA LEU A 58 0.75 -7.23 4.82
C LEU A 58 1.04 -6.79 6.25
N GLU A 59 1.34 -7.76 7.08
CA GLU A 59 1.74 -7.60 8.47
C GLU A 59 3.06 -8.28 8.68
N ARG A 60 3.91 -7.66 9.49
CA ARG A 60 5.26 -8.14 9.70
C ARG A 60 5.22 -9.40 10.55
N THR A 61 5.82 -10.47 10.05
CA THR A 61 5.93 -11.74 10.78
C THR A 61 7.25 -11.92 11.51
N ALA A 62 8.33 -11.30 11.02
CA ALA A 62 9.64 -11.32 11.65
C ALA A 62 10.30 -9.93 11.71
N PRO A 63 11.13 -9.65 12.73
CA PRO A 63 11.95 -8.43 12.75
C PRO A 63 12.81 -8.30 11.48
N GLY A 64 12.86 -7.09 10.91
CA GLY A 64 13.69 -6.80 9.74
C GLY A 64 13.00 -6.95 8.38
N GLU A 65 11.77 -7.49 8.32
CA GLU A 65 10.99 -7.50 7.08
C GLU A 65 10.69 -6.08 6.59
N ARG A 66 10.86 -5.87 5.29
CA ARG A 66 10.65 -4.57 4.63
C ARG A 66 9.37 -4.62 3.78
N LEU A 67 8.21 -4.76 4.41
CA LEU A 67 6.92 -4.92 3.73
C LEU A 67 6.64 -3.82 2.70
N ALA A 68 6.89 -2.57 3.09
CA ALA A 68 6.70 -1.41 2.20
C ALA A 68 7.60 -1.49 0.96
N PHE A 69 8.83 -2.02 1.09
CA PHE A 69 9.74 -2.20 -0.03
C PHE A 69 9.24 -3.27 -1.01
N VAL A 70 8.71 -4.39 -0.48
CA VAL A 70 8.11 -5.46 -1.31
C VAL A 70 6.92 -4.93 -2.11
N LEU A 71 6.01 -4.20 -1.45
CA LEU A 71 4.83 -3.62 -2.09
C LEU A 71 5.20 -2.50 -3.09
N ASP A 72 6.17 -1.66 -2.76
CA ASP A 72 6.69 -0.60 -3.64
C ASP A 72 7.27 -1.20 -4.93
N GLY A 73 8.10 -2.25 -4.82
CA GLY A 73 8.66 -2.94 -5.98
C GLY A 73 7.61 -3.59 -6.88
N LEU A 74 6.57 -4.18 -6.31
CA LEU A 74 5.45 -4.75 -7.07
C LEU A 74 4.63 -3.65 -7.77
N ALA A 75 4.26 -2.59 -7.05
CA ALA A 75 3.49 -1.50 -7.62
C ALA A 75 4.24 -0.79 -8.75
N ARG A 76 5.57 -0.63 -8.63
CA ARG A 76 6.42 -0.06 -9.69
C ARG A 76 6.47 -0.91 -10.94
N ARG A 77 6.51 -2.24 -10.80
CA ARG A 77 6.55 -3.16 -11.95
C ARG A 77 5.29 -3.06 -12.80
N GLU A 78 4.14 -2.83 -12.16
CA GLU A 78 2.85 -2.71 -12.87
C GLU A 78 2.54 -1.27 -13.33
N ALA A 79 3.22 -0.26 -12.76
CA ALA A 79 3.06 1.15 -13.13
C ALA A 79 3.61 1.46 -14.53
N GLY A 80 3.07 2.51 -15.17
CA GLY A 80 3.53 2.98 -16.50
C GLY A 80 2.71 2.50 -17.70
N GLY A 81 1.72 1.62 -17.51
CA GLY A 81 0.92 1.05 -18.60
C GLY A 81 -0.46 1.68 -18.86
N GLY A 82 -0.77 2.86 -18.32
CA GLY A 82 -2.06 3.58 -18.54
C GLY A 82 -3.35 2.91 -18.00
N HIS A 83 -3.29 1.64 -17.61
CA HIS A 83 -4.44 0.84 -17.17
C HIS A 83 -4.25 0.26 -15.77
N PHE A 84 -3.38 0.90 -14.99
CA PHE A 84 -3.05 0.52 -13.63
C PHE A 84 -2.81 1.77 -12.80
N ALA A 85 -3.35 1.78 -11.60
CA ALA A 85 -3.00 2.73 -10.56
C ALA A 85 -2.93 2.03 -9.21
N ALA A 86 -2.07 2.53 -8.33
CA ALA A 86 -1.94 1.99 -6.99
C ALA A 86 -1.65 3.09 -5.97
N ALA A 87 -1.96 2.81 -4.72
CA ALA A 87 -1.54 3.60 -3.58
C ALA A 87 -0.98 2.69 -2.48
N LEU A 88 0.23 2.96 -2.05
CA LEU A 88 0.91 2.29 -0.95
C LEU A 88 0.85 3.19 0.28
N ALA A 89 0.25 2.70 1.36
CA ALA A 89 0.31 3.30 2.68
C ALA A 89 1.06 2.36 3.63
N ALA A 90 2.04 2.86 4.39
CA ALA A 90 2.78 2.06 5.36
C ALA A 90 2.93 2.79 6.70
N ALA A 91 2.94 2.03 7.78
CA ALA A 91 3.34 2.52 9.10
C ALA A 91 4.86 2.75 9.13
N GLU A 92 5.32 3.82 9.77
CA GLU A 92 6.75 4.15 9.85
C GLU A 92 7.60 3.09 10.57
N ASP A 93 7.01 2.36 11.53
CA ASP A 93 7.67 1.25 12.23
C ASP A 93 7.80 -0.04 11.39
N GLY A 94 7.25 -0.03 10.17
CA GLY A 94 7.27 -1.15 9.23
C GLY A 94 6.41 -2.34 9.67
N SER A 95 5.55 -2.20 10.68
CA SER A 95 4.70 -3.28 11.20
C SER A 95 3.62 -3.70 10.21
N VAL A 96 3.08 -2.74 9.46
CA VAL A 96 1.97 -2.93 8.51
C VAL A 96 2.21 -2.12 7.25
N ALA A 97 1.92 -2.72 6.10
CA ALA A 97 1.84 -2.02 4.83
C ALA A 97 0.60 -2.44 4.04
N VAL A 98 -0.05 -1.46 3.42
CA VAL A 98 -1.27 -1.64 2.64
C VAL A 98 -1.04 -1.10 1.23
N LEU A 99 -1.28 -1.94 0.23
CA LEU A 99 -1.32 -1.55 -1.18
C LEU A 99 -2.76 -1.67 -1.67
N VAL A 100 -3.32 -0.57 -2.14
CA VAL A 100 -4.57 -0.58 -2.90
C VAL A 100 -4.19 -0.46 -4.36
N ALA A 101 -4.59 -1.44 -5.18
CA ALA A 101 -4.35 -1.44 -6.61
C ALA A 101 -5.67 -1.44 -7.37
N ALA A 102 -5.74 -0.65 -8.43
CA ALA A 102 -6.84 -0.58 -9.36
C ALA A 102 -6.31 -0.85 -10.77
N ALA A 103 -7.00 -1.71 -11.52
CA ALA A 103 -6.61 -2.06 -12.88
C ALA A 103 -7.84 -2.33 -13.75
N LYS A 104 -7.72 -2.07 -15.04
CA LYS A 104 -8.75 -2.42 -16.02
C LYS A 104 -8.90 -3.96 -16.16
N GLU A 105 -7.79 -4.67 -16.08
CA GLU A 105 -7.73 -6.13 -16.25
C GLU A 105 -7.57 -6.83 -14.90
N LEU A 106 -8.52 -7.71 -14.55
CA LEU A 106 -8.47 -8.49 -13.31
C LEU A 106 -7.19 -9.33 -13.20
N ARG A 107 -6.72 -9.90 -14.32
CA ARG A 107 -5.51 -10.73 -14.40
C ARG A 107 -4.29 -10.04 -13.80
N ARG A 108 -4.16 -8.71 -13.94
CA ARG A 108 -3.05 -7.95 -13.36
C ARG A 108 -3.09 -7.96 -11.83
N LEU A 109 -4.28 -7.84 -11.24
CA LEU A 109 -4.47 -7.92 -9.79
C LEU A 109 -4.23 -9.33 -9.26
N GLU A 110 -4.54 -10.35 -10.05
CA GLU A 110 -4.26 -11.75 -9.72
C GLU A 110 -2.76 -12.05 -9.75
N LEU A 111 -2.05 -11.59 -10.78
CA LEU A 111 -0.59 -11.71 -10.85
C LEU A 111 0.11 -10.99 -9.70
N LEU A 112 -0.39 -9.79 -9.33
CA LEU A 112 0.11 -9.05 -8.18
C LEU A 112 -0.16 -9.80 -6.87
N GLY A 113 -1.34 -10.41 -6.71
CA GLY A 113 -1.67 -11.27 -5.57
C GLY A 113 -0.79 -12.54 -5.50
N GLY A 114 -0.54 -13.19 -6.63
CA GLY A 114 0.33 -14.36 -6.71
C GLY A 114 1.78 -14.04 -6.37
N ALA A 115 2.29 -12.89 -6.84
CA ALA A 115 3.64 -12.43 -6.53
C ALA A 115 3.85 -12.09 -5.04
N LEU A 116 2.79 -11.78 -4.31
CA LEU A 116 2.83 -11.63 -2.86
C LEU A 116 2.93 -12.98 -2.16
N GLY A 117 2.14 -13.95 -2.60
CA GLY A 117 2.14 -15.31 -2.04
C GLY A 117 3.48 -16.05 -2.18
N THR A 118 4.29 -15.69 -3.18
CA THR A 118 5.64 -16.25 -3.38
C THR A 118 6.75 -15.51 -2.63
N ARG A 119 6.57 -14.22 -2.32
CA ARG A 119 7.55 -13.40 -1.58
C ARG A 119 7.31 -13.34 -0.07
N ALA A 120 6.17 -13.81 0.39
CA ALA A 120 5.80 -13.91 1.81
C ALA A 120 6.11 -15.29 2.42
N ARG A 121 6.83 -16.16 1.70
CA ARG A 121 7.40 -17.43 2.18
C ARG A 121 8.90 -17.29 2.28
#